data_AF-A0A933BLS9-F1
#
_entry.id   AF-A0A933BLS9-F1
#
_cell.length_a   1.000
_cell.length_b   1.000
_cell.length_c   1.000
_cell.angle_alpha   90.00
_cell.angle_beta   90.00
_cell.angle_gamma   90.00
#
_symmetry.space_group_name_H-M   'P 1'
#
loop_
_entity.id
_entity.type
_entity.pdbx_description
1 polymer ?
#
loop_
_entity_poly.entity_id
_entity_poly.type
_entity_poly.pdbx_seq_one_letter_code
_entity_poly.pdbx_strand_id
1 'polypeptide(L)'
;MSKIYSPGDGRVLSVGREGPGDITTIRVFLSIFDVHVQRMPCSGRVDRVWRQPGAFRAAMKEEARLNERNIVRIVPEGARGPVIVEQIAGYVARRIECWVREGDEAGAGQRYGIIYFGSQVALHLSGRVAPLVRSGDRVVGGVTEVAKWTV
;
A
#
# COMPACT_ATOMS: atom_id res chain seq x y z
N MET A 1 -5.12 -20.44 3.13
CA MET A 1 -5.08 -19.14 3.85
C MET A 1 -5.02 -18.03 2.80
N SER A 2 -5.87 -17.01 2.88
CA SER A 2 -5.81 -15.90 1.92
C SER A 2 -4.64 -14.98 2.24
N LYS A 3 -3.87 -14.64 1.21
CA LYS A 3 -2.58 -13.96 1.26
C LYS A 3 -2.75 -12.51 0.85
N ILE A 4 -1.84 -11.65 1.34
CA ILE A 4 -1.70 -10.28 0.87
C ILE A 4 -0.30 -10.06 0.36
N TYR A 5 -0.25 -9.46 -0.82
CA TYR A 5 0.96 -9.19 -1.54
C TYR A 5 1.40 -7.75 -1.35
N SER A 6 2.71 -7.51 -1.49
CA SER A 6 3.25 -6.16 -1.53
C SER A 6 2.56 -5.36 -2.63
N PRO A 7 2.15 -4.10 -2.39
CA PRO A 7 1.55 -3.28 -3.42
C PRO A 7 2.60 -2.66 -4.37
N GLY A 8 3.89 -2.78 -4.07
CA GLY A 8 4.96 -2.25 -4.90
C GLY A 8 6.30 -2.92 -4.67
N ASP A 9 7.24 -2.63 -5.55
CA ASP A 9 8.61 -3.11 -5.50
C ASP A 9 9.43 -2.18 -4.62
N GLY A 10 10.26 -2.72 -3.71
CA GLY A 10 11.12 -1.86 -2.93
C GLY A 10 11.61 -2.49 -1.64
N ARG A 11 11.79 -1.64 -0.62
CA ARG A 11 12.26 -2.03 0.70
C ARG A 11 11.21 -1.72 1.75
N VAL A 12 10.92 -2.69 2.62
CA VAL A 12 10.06 -2.49 3.79
C VAL A 12 10.74 -1.49 4.72
N LEU A 13 10.12 -0.35 4.97
CA LEU A 13 10.59 0.64 5.94
C LEU A 13 10.23 0.23 7.36
N SER A 14 8.95 -0.12 7.57
CA SER A 14 8.42 -0.44 8.88
C SER A 14 7.28 -1.44 8.77
N VAL A 15 7.16 -2.24 9.82
CA VAL A 15 6.00 -3.07 10.13
C VAL A 15 5.63 -2.73 11.56
N GLY A 16 4.43 -2.18 11.74
CA GLY A 16 4.03 -1.65 13.03
C GLY A 16 2.53 -1.53 13.15
N ARG A 17 2.11 -0.80 14.17
CA ARG A 17 0.71 -0.52 14.44
C ARG A 17 0.49 0.99 14.39
N GLU A 18 -0.49 1.42 13.61
CA GLU A 18 -0.75 2.84 13.38
C GLU A 18 -2.25 3.15 13.47
N GLY A 19 -2.56 4.40 13.84
CA GLY A 19 -3.91 4.92 13.87
C GLY A 19 -4.80 4.37 15.00
N PRO A 20 -6.07 4.80 15.05
CA PRO A 20 -7.03 4.32 16.04
C PRO A 20 -7.28 2.82 15.87
N GLY A 21 -7.27 2.07 16.98
CA GLY A 21 -7.52 0.62 16.96
C GLY A 21 -6.30 -0.24 16.60
N ASP A 22 -5.09 0.33 16.63
CA ASP A 22 -3.82 -0.40 16.51
C ASP A 22 -3.76 -1.23 15.21
N ILE A 23 -3.97 -0.55 14.08
CA ILE A 23 -4.09 -1.21 12.77
C ILE A 23 -2.71 -1.63 12.30
N THR A 24 -2.56 -2.92 11.94
CA THR A 24 -1.31 -3.42 11.36
C THR A 24 -1.00 -2.66 10.09
N THR A 25 0.17 -2.03 10.05
CA THR A 25 0.61 -1.20 8.94
C THR A 25 1.98 -1.64 8.44
N ILE A 26 2.11 -1.73 7.11
CA ILE A 26 3.35 -2.09 6.42
C ILE A 26 3.67 -0.96 5.45
N ARG A 27 4.84 -0.33 5.61
CA ARG A 27 5.30 0.75 4.72
C ARG A 27 6.44 0.25 3.86
N VAL A 28 6.37 0.50 2.55
CA VAL A 28 7.39 0.13 1.57
C VAL A 28 7.86 1.38 0.86
N PHE A 29 9.18 1.58 0.84
CA PHE A 29 9.84 2.62 0.08
C PHE A 29 10.27 2.08 -1.28
N LEU A 30 9.91 2.82 -2.32
CA LEU A 30 10.31 2.58 -3.71
C LEU A 30 11.37 3.64 -4.07
N SER A 31 12.61 3.21 -4.17
CA SER A 31 13.71 4.05 -4.65
C SER A 31 13.55 4.34 -6.15
N ILE A 32 14.34 5.28 -6.67
CA ILE A 32 14.32 5.64 -8.10
C ILE A 32 14.65 4.49 -9.06
N PHE A 33 15.21 3.40 -8.55
CA PHE A 33 15.60 2.21 -9.32
C PHE A 33 14.55 1.09 -9.25
N ASP A 34 13.54 1.23 -8.39
CA ASP A 34 12.49 0.21 -8.23
C ASP A 34 11.36 0.43 -9.25
N VAL A 35 10.52 -0.60 -9.46
CA VAL A 35 9.34 -0.48 -10.32
C VAL A 35 8.29 0.39 -9.63
N HIS A 36 7.94 1.49 -10.29
CA HIS A 36 7.04 2.50 -9.75
C HIS A 36 5.54 2.25 -10.01
N VAL A 37 5.19 1.14 -10.67
CA VAL A 37 3.79 0.72 -10.84
C VAL A 37 3.33 0.00 -9.58
N GLN A 38 2.18 0.39 -9.04
CA GLN A 38 1.57 -0.27 -7.89
C GLN A 38 0.57 -1.35 -8.33
N ARG A 39 0.47 -2.40 -7.51
CA ARG A 39 -0.36 -3.58 -7.72
C ARG A 39 -1.30 -3.83 -6.55
N MET A 40 -2.46 -4.40 -6.85
CA MET A 40 -3.48 -4.67 -5.85
C MET A 40 -2.99 -5.72 -4.86
N PRO A 41 -3.07 -5.44 -3.54
CA PRO A 41 -2.54 -6.34 -2.51
C PRO A 41 -3.36 -7.62 -2.33
N CYS A 42 -4.65 -7.60 -2.69
CA CYS A 42 -5.58 -8.70 -2.60
C CYS A 42 -6.72 -8.54 -3.63
N SER A 43 -7.47 -9.61 -3.88
CA SER A 43 -8.70 -9.54 -4.68
C SER A 43 -9.86 -8.96 -3.85
N GLY A 44 -10.72 -8.18 -4.50
CA GLY A 44 -11.96 -7.67 -3.93
C GLY A 44 -12.46 -6.39 -4.60
N ARG A 45 -13.51 -5.82 -4.00
CA ARG A 45 -14.16 -4.62 -4.52
C ARG A 45 -13.49 -3.35 -3.98
N VAL A 46 -13.26 -2.39 -4.85
CA VAL A 46 -12.82 -1.04 -4.47
C VAL A 46 -14.02 -0.30 -3.89
N ASP A 47 -13.99 -0.08 -2.58
CA ASP A 47 -15.05 0.57 -1.81
C ASP A 47 -14.94 2.09 -1.87
N ARG A 48 -13.71 2.63 -1.86
CA ARG A 48 -13.47 4.06 -1.89
C ARG A 48 -12.13 4.42 -2.51
N VAL A 49 -12.08 5.53 -3.26
CA VAL A 49 -10.85 6.12 -3.80
C VAL A 49 -10.87 7.61 -3.54
N TRP A 50 -9.89 8.14 -2.82
CA TRP A 50 -9.81 9.57 -2.57
C TRP A 50 -8.38 10.08 -2.49
N ARG A 51 -8.21 11.36 -2.83
CA ARG A 51 -6.92 12.04 -2.75
C ARG A 51 -6.89 12.94 -1.53
N GLN A 52 -5.76 12.94 -0.84
CA GLN A 52 -5.48 13.83 0.27
C GLN A 52 -4.26 14.70 -0.09
N PRO A 53 -4.43 16.02 -0.24
CA PRO A 53 -3.31 16.94 -0.43
C PRO A 53 -2.34 16.90 0.76
N GLY A 54 -1.09 17.25 0.52
CA GLY A 54 -0.08 17.26 1.57
C GLY A 54 1.26 17.82 1.12
N ALA A 55 2.27 17.63 1.95
CA ALA A 55 3.64 18.06 1.67
C ALA A 55 4.34 17.13 0.67
N PHE A 56 5.63 17.38 0.43
CA PHE A 56 6.49 16.53 -0.39
C PHE A 56 7.84 16.32 0.30
N ARG A 57 7.83 15.67 1.46
CA ARG A 57 9.02 15.25 2.21
C ARG A 57 9.66 14.02 1.55
N ALA A 58 10.90 13.69 1.93
CA ALA A 58 11.58 12.50 1.43
C ALA A 58 10.81 11.24 1.81
N ALA A 59 10.48 10.39 0.82
CA ALA A 59 9.57 9.26 1.00
C ALA A 59 10.11 8.12 1.88
N MET A 60 11.40 8.14 2.23
CA MET A 60 12.01 7.18 3.16
C MET A 60 11.94 7.61 4.63
N LYS A 61 11.38 8.79 4.91
CA LYS A 61 11.34 9.40 6.23
C LYS A 61 9.92 9.37 6.80
N GLU A 62 9.80 9.36 8.12
CA GLU A 62 8.51 9.28 8.84
C GLU A 62 7.57 10.43 8.45
N GLU A 63 8.10 11.62 8.20
CA GLU A 63 7.33 12.81 7.82
C GLU A 63 6.62 12.64 6.47
N ALA A 64 6.99 11.65 5.64
CA ALA A 64 6.29 11.31 4.40
C ALA A 64 4.83 10.93 4.65
N ARG A 65 4.45 10.53 5.87
CA ARG A 65 3.05 10.34 6.27
C ARG A 65 2.21 11.60 6.23
N LEU A 66 2.78 12.77 5.98
CA LEU A 66 2.09 14.05 5.79
C LEU A 66 2.08 14.48 4.31
N ASN A 67 2.66 13.67 3.43
CA ASN A 67 2.73 14.00 2.01
C ASN A 67 1.38 13.85 1.32
N GLU A 68 1.31 14.45 0.13
CA GLU A 68 0.22 14.17 -0.80
C GLU A 68 0.13 12.66 -1.09
N ARG A 69 -1.11 12.14 -1.04
CA ARG A 69 -1.35 10.72 -1.29
C ARG A 69 -2.69 10.45 -1.96
N ASN A 70 -2.75 9.36 -2.70
CA ASN A 70 -4.00 8.74 -3.13
C ASN A 70 -4.26 7.52 -2.26
N ILE A 71 -5.51 7.30 -1.86
CA ILE A 71 -5.89 6.24 -0.94
C ILE A 71 -6.97 5.40 -1.59
N VAL A 72 -6.77 4.09 -1.57
CA VAL A 72 -7.72 3.11 -2.08
C VAL A 72 -8.11 2.19 -0.94
N ARG A 73 -9.41 2.12 -0.64
CA ARG A 73 -9.99 1.18 0.32
C ARG A 73 -10.63 0.02 -0.42
N ILE A 74 -10.25 -1.18 -0.05
CA ILE A 74 -10.64 -2.45 -0.68
C ILE A 74 -11.41 -3.26 0.36
N VAL A 75 -12.55 -3.81 -0.05
CA VAL A 75 -13.27 -4.83 0.70
C VAL A 75 -12.88 -6.19 0.12
N PRO A 76 -12.02 -6.96 0.80
CA PRO A 76 -11.55 -8.22 0.26
C PRO A 76 -12.66 -9.28 0.26
N GLU A 77 -12.57 -10.23 -0.67
CA GLU A 77 -13.49 -11.36 -0.72
C GLU A 77 -13.44 -12.22 0.58
N GLY A 78 -14.61 -12.74 0.99
CA GLY A 78 -14.71 -13.70 2.11
C GLY A 78 -14.77 -13.08 3.51
N ALA A 79 -15.53 -12.00 3.70
CA ALA A 79 -15.84 -11.37 5.00
C ALA A 79 -14.61 -10.99 5.84
N ARG A 80 -13.62 -10.38 5.17
CA ARG A 80 -12.37 -9.95 5.79
C ARG A 80 -12.44 -8.47 6.18
N GLY A 81 -11.62 -8.05 7.14
CA GLY A 81 -11.45 -6.62 7.42
C GLY A 81 -10.94 -5.87 6.18
N PRO A 82 -11.28 -4.58 6.02
CA PRO A 82 -10.86 -3.79 4.86
C PRO A 82 -9.33 -3.68 4.78
N VAL A 83 -8.84 -3.63 3.54
CA VAL A 83 -7.44 -3.31 3.23
C VAL A 83 -7.40 -1.91 2.65
N ILE A 84 -6.57 -1.05 3.21
CA ILE A 84 -6.33 0.29 2.68
C ILE A 84 -4.91 0.33 2.13
N VAL A 85 -4.76 0.84 0.91
CA VAL A 85 -3.45 1.13 0.33
C VAL A 85 -3.31 2.61 0.05
N GLU A 86 -2.24 3.22 0.58
CA GLU A 86 -1.85 4.60 0.28
C GLU A 86 -0.73 4.62 -0.76
N GLN A 87 -0.92 5.39 -1.82
CA GLN A 87 0.12 5.80 -2.75
C GLN A 87 0.63 7.18 -2.33
N ILE A 88 1.85 7.28 -1.82
CA ILE A 88 2.38 8.50 -1.20
C ILE A 88 3.49 9.07 -2.08
N ALA A 89 3.28 10.29 -2.58
CA ALA A 89 4.25 10.99 -3.41
C ALA A 89 5.45 11.45 -2.57
N GLY A 90 6.65 11.36 -3.16
CA GLY A 90 7.87 11.86 -2.54
C GLY A 90 8.24 13.27 -2.99
N TYR A 91 9.34 13.77 -2.42
CA TYR A 91 9.94 15.05 -2.82
C TYR A 91 10.35 15.10 -4.30
N VAL A 92 10.93 14.00 -4.81
CA VAL A 92 11.57 13.92 -6.13
C VAL A 92 10.53 14.03 -7.24
N ALA A 93 9.48 13.21 -7.21
CA ALA A 93 8.39 13.28 -8.16
C ALA A 93 7.04 13.24 -7.44
N ARG A 94 6.20 14.21 -7.82
CA ARG A 94 5.00 14.68 -7.11
C ARG A 94 3.72 14.32 -7.84
N ARG A 95 3.76 13.21 -8.59
CA ARG A 95 2.66 12.77 -9.45
C ARG A 95 2.24 11.38 -9.05
N ILE A 96 0.94 11.23 -8.83
CA ILE A 96 0.30 9.96 -8.53
C ILE A 96 -0.86 9.82 -9.52
N GLU A 97 -0.90 8.70 -10.21
CA GLU A 97 -2.04 8.29 -11.01
C GLU A 97 -2.65 7.02 -10.43
N CYS A 98 -3.96 7.05 -10.23
CA CYS A 98 -4.77 5.90 -9.84
C CYS A 98 -5.71 5.59 -10.98
N TRP A 99 -5.75 4.34 -11.40
CA TRP A 99 -6.52 3.88 -12.55
C TRP A 99 -7.82 3.16 -12.16
N VAL A 100 -7.89 2.65 -10.92
CA VAL A 100 -9.11 2.06 -10.37
C VAL A 100 -10.05 3.14 -9.84
N ARG A 101 -11.34 2.84 -9.86
CA ARG A 101 -12.45 3.68 -9.42
C ARG A 101 -13.29 2.97 -8.36
N GLU A 102 -14.08 3.74 -7.63
CA GLU A 102 -15.07 3.19 -6.70
C GLU A 102 -16.05 2.28 -7.44
N GLY A 103 -16.30 1.10 -6.89
CA GLY A 103 -17.15 0.08 -7.48
C GLY A 103 -16.42 -0.94 -8.36
N ASP A 104 -15.16 -0.72 -8.74
CA ASP A 104 -14.39 -1.68 -9.54
C ASP A 104 -14.13 -2.98 -8.76
N GLU A 105 -14.26 -4.12 -9.45
CA GLU A 105 -13.71 -5.39 -8.99
C GLU A 105 -12.25 -5.51 -9.44
N ALA A 106 -11.35 -5.86 -8.52
CA ALA A 106 -9.93 -5.93 -8.81
C ALA A 106 -9.32 -7.24 -8.31
N GLY A 107 -8.49 -7.85 -9.15
CA GLY A 107 -7.75 -9.07 -8.79
C GLY A 107 -6.44 -8.78 -8.08
N ALA A 108 -6.00 -9.67 -7.19
CA ALA A 108 -4.66 -9.61 -6.60
C ALA A 108 -3.57 -9.52 -7.68
N GLY A 109 -2.62 -8.60 -7.50
CA GLY A 109 -1.53 -8.36 -8.45
C GLY A 109 -1.90 -7.50 -9.67
N GLN A 110 -3.18 -7.17 -9.88
CA GLN A 110 -3.62 -6.23 -10.92
C GLN A 110 -2.94 -4.87 -10.72
N ARG A 111 -2.49 -4.24 -11.81
CA ARG A 111 -1.93 -2.89 -11.75
C ARG A 111 -3.05 -1.89 -11.49
N TYR A 112 -2.90 -1.02 -10.49
CA TYR A 112 -3.94 -0.05 -10.13
C TYR A 112 -3.49 1.41 -10.15
N GLY A 113 -2.18 1.66 -10.28
CA GLY A 113 -1.67 3.02 -10.38
C GLY A 113 -0.16 3.09 -10.52
N ILE A 114 0.34 4.31 -10.57
CA ILE A 114 1.76 4.65 -10.62
C ILE A 114 2.04 5.88 -9.74
N ILE A 115 3.15 5.84 -9.02
CA ILE A 115 3.73 7.02 -8.35
C ILE A 115 5.10 7.23 -8.97
N TYR A 116 5.32 8.38 -9.58
CA TYR A 116 6.58 8.65 -10.24
C TYR A 116 7.67 8.88 -9.18
N PHE A 117 8.79 8.16 -9.30
CA PHE A 117 10.10 8.25 -8.62
C PHE A 117 10.18 8.63 -7.12
N GLY A 118 10.89 7.80 -6.36
CA GLY A 118 11.23 8.07 -4.96
C GLY A 118 10.00 8.20 -4.06
N SER A 119 9.16 7.17 -4.04
CA SER A 119 7.81 7.17 -3.47
C SER A 119 7.67 6.17 -2.33
N GLN A 120 6.54 6.24 -1.62
CA GLN A 120 6.20 5.27 -0.57
C GLN A 120 4.81 4.70 -0.85
N VAL A 121 4.62 3.44 -0.51
CA VAL A 121 3.31 2.81 -0.41
C VAL A 121 3.10 2.30 1.01
N ALA A 122 1.88 2.45 1.52
CA ALA A 122 1.53 1.92 2.84
C ALA A 122 0.30 1.02 2.72
N LEU A 123 0.34 -0.12 3.41
CA LEU A 123 -0.81 -0.99 3.61
C LEU A 123 -1.31 -0.87 5.04
N HIS A 124 -2.59 -0.61 5.22
CA HIS A 124 -3.27 -0.68 6.51
C HIS A 124 -4.27 -1.83 6.49
N LEU A 125 -4.08 -2.76 7.42
CA LEU A 125 -4.70 -4.08 7.40
C LEU A 125 -5.61 -4.21 8.63
N SER A 126 -6.90 -3.95 8.44
CA SER A 126 -7.89 -4.09 9.51
C SER A 126 -8.22 -5.57 9.77
N GLY A 127 -8.46 -5.91 11.04
CA GLY A 127 -8.79 -7.27 11.45
C GLY A 127 -7.60 -8.06 12.02
N ARG A 128 -7.76 -9.38 12.12
CA ARG A 128 -6.72 -10.28 12.64
C ARG A 128 -5.80 -10.72 11.51
N VAL A 129 -4.59 -10.17 11.52
CA VAL A 129 -3.64 -10.27 10.42
C VAL A 129 -2.24 -10.50 10.98
N ALA A 130 -1.47 -11.37 10.34
CA ALA A 130 -0.10 -11.67 10.69
C ALA A 130 0.84 -11.17 9.58
N PRO A 131 1.71 -10.17 9.84
CA PRO A 131 2.79 -9.79 8.94
C PRO A 131 3.74 -10.96 8.66
N LEU A 132 4.25 -11.02 7.44
CA LEU A 132 5.20 -12.04 6.96
C LEU A 132 6.57 -11.45 6.59
N VAL A 133 6.72 -10.13 6.72
CA VAL A 133 7.95 -9.37 6.42
C VAL A 133 8.34 -8.52 7.63
N ARG A 134 9.57 -8.01 7.61
CA ARG A 134 10.11 -7.07 8.60
C ARG A 134 10.81 -5.90 7.93
N SER A 135 11.10 -4.86 8.72
CA SER A 135 11.91 -3.72 8.25
C SER A 135 13.22 -4.19 7.63
N GLY A 136 13.56 -3.61 6.48
CA GLY A 136 14.78 -3.90 5.72
C GLY A 136 14.62 -4.95 4.62
N ASP A 137 13.55 -5.75 4.63
CA ASP A 137 13.30 -6.78 3.62
C ASP A 137 13.03 -6.16 2.24
N ARG A 138 13.45 -6.86 1.18
CA ARG A 138 13.11 -6.53 -0.20
C ARG A 138 11.82 -7.23 -0.62
N VAL A 139 10.95 -6.50 -1.30
CA VAL A 139 9.64 -6.99 -1.75
C VAL A 139 9.41 -6.64 -3.21
N VAL A 140 8.64 -7.49 -3.89
CA VAL A 140 8.21 -7.32 -5.29
C VAL A 140 6.69 -7.20 -5.32
N GLY A 141 6.18 -6.18 -6.01
CA GLY A 141 4.76 -5.88 -6.09
C GLY A 141 3.96 -7.02 -6.70
N GLY A 142 2.84 -7.39 -6.07
CA GLY A 142 1.96 -8.47 -6.51
C GLY A 142 2.56 -9.88 -6.44
N VAL A 143 3.79 -10.03 -5.92
CA VAL A 143 4.50 -11.31 -5.85
C VAL A 143 4.87 -11.66 -4.41
N THR A 144 5.52 -10.75 -3.68
CA THR A 144 5.94 -11.03 -2.31
C THR A 144 4.76 -10.99 -1.36
N GLU A 145 4.52 -12.08 -0.64
CA GLU A 145 3.53 -12.13 0.44
C GLU A 145 4.03 -11.33 1.64
N VAL A 146 3.29 -10.30 2.04
CA VAL A 146 3.66 -9.40 3.15
C VAL A 146 2.81 -9.61 4.40
N ALA A 147 1.64 -10.22 4.26
CA ALA A 147 0.78 -10.58 5.37
C ALA A 147 -0.17 -11.73 5.01
N LYS A 148 -0.73 -12.37 6.03
CA LYS A 148 -1.84 -13.33 5.89
C LYS A 148 -2.90 -13.08 6.94
N TRP A 149 -4.16 -13.34 6.60
CA TRP A 149 -5.23 -13.24 7.59
C TRP A 149 -5.20 -14.46 8.50
N THR A 150 -5.38 -14.22 9.80
CA THR A 150 -5.52 -15.27 10.80
C THR A 150 -7.01 -15.50 11.05
N VAL A 151 -7.45 -16.76 10.92
CA VAL A 151 -8.78 -17.21 11.34
C VAL A 151 -8.99 -16.94 12.83
#